data_AF-A0A0R1NU31-F1
#
_entry.id   AF-A0A0R1NU31-F1
#
_cell.length_a   1.000
_cell.length_b   1.000
_cell.length_c   1.000
_cell.angle_alpha   90.00
_cell.angle_beta   90.00
_cell.angle_gamma   90.00
#
_symmetry.space_group_name_H-M   'P 1'
#
loop_
_entity.id
_entity.type
_entity.pdbx_description
1 polymer ?
#
loop_
_entity_poly.entity_id
_entity_poly.type
_entity_poly.pdbx_seq_one_letter_code
_entity_poly.pdbx_strand_id
1 'polypeptide(L)'
;MIIDSVPVPVCQPIRNRRAKIFRGYADIGYKATKKIYYYGFKVHAIVSDDGYLLDYIVTKASVHDAKETVELITNAPPDNRYLLGDEGYLGKNLHQRLEQMGYTLWTPYLKNMKNDQKHNKHYLMALRRTIESDFSLLSYYNAENNRARSLAGFQERLEVAILAYNMAYCLERFN
;
A
#
# COMPACT_ATOMS: atom_id res chain seq x y z
N MET A 1 -10.80 -5.36 -5.30
CA MET A 1 -9.34 -5.10 -5.27
C MET A 1 -8.93 -4.54 -3.94
N ILE A 2 -7.64 -4.49 -3.69
CA ILE A 2 -7.04 -4.15 -2.42
C ILE A 2 -6.06 -2.99 -2.65
N ILE A 3 -6.11 -1.96 -1.82
CA ILE A 3 -5.12 -0.87 -1.82
C ILE A 3 -4.54 -0.76 -0.43
N ASP A 4 -3.21 -0.85 -0.33
CA ASP A 4 -2.48 -0.65 0.92
C ASP A 4 -1.10 -0.04 0.65
N SER A 5 -0.45 0.42 1.72
CA SER A 5 0.87 1.02 1.66
C SER A 5 1.85 0.35 2.62
N VAL A 6 3.08 0.16 2.15
CA VAL A 6 4.18 -0.41 2.94
C VAL A 6 5.31 0.63 3.10
N PRO A 7 5.80 0.85 4.33
CA PRO A 7 6.93 1.72 4.55
C PRO A 7 8.24 1.03 4.17
N VAL A 8 9.12 1.73 3.47
CA VAL A 8 10.45 1.27 3.09
C VAL A 8 11.50 2.13 3.81
N PRO A 9 11.87 1.77 5.06
CA PRO A 9 12.87 2.48 5.83
C PRO A 9 14.26 2.32 5.21
N VAL A 10 14.97 3.44 4.99
CA VAL A 10 16.34 3.41 4.44
C VAL A 10 17.42 3.44 5.53
N CYS A 11 17.01 3.64 6.78
CA CYS A 11 17.89 3.55 7.94
C CYS A 11 17.13 3.13 9.20
N GLN A 12 17.89 2.75 10.23
CA GLN A 12 17.34 2.48 11.56
C GLN A 12 16.72 3.75 12.18
N PRO A 13 15.62 3.64 12.96
CA PRO A 13 14.91 4.78 13.54
C PRO A 13 15.80 5.78 14.29
N ILE A 14 16.79 5.29 15.05
CA ILE A 14 17.76 6.11 15.79
C ILE A 14 18.68 6.98 14.88
N ARG A 15 18.65 6.74 13.57
CA ARG A 15 19.40 7.47 12.55
C ARG A 15 18.52 8.36 11.67
N ASN A 16 17.19 8.40 11.87
CA ASN A 16 16.26 9.15 11.01
C ASN A 16 16.70 10.60 10.78
N ARG A 17 17.08 11.32 11.84
CA ARG A 17 17.51 12.74 11.76
C ARG A 17 18.93 12.94 11.23
N ARG A 18 19.73 11.87 11.12
CA ARG A 18 21.14 11.90 10.70
C ARG A 18 21.34 11.34 9.29
N ALA A 19 20.33 10.71 8.71
CA ALA A 19 20.39 10.14 7.38
C ALA A 19 20.57 11.26 6.34
N LYS A 20 21.59 11.09 5.48
CA LYS A 20 21.87 12.00 4.35
C LYS A 20 21.57 11.37 3.00
N ILE A 21 21.46 10.05 2.96
CA ILE A 21 21.08 9.28 1.78
C ILE A 21 19.68 9.69 1.34
N PHE A 22 19.44 9.84 0.03
CA PHE A 22 18.16 10.24 -0.54
C PHE A 22 17.63 11.62 -0.08
N ARG A 23 18.51 12.52 0.39
CA ARG A 23 18.12 13.89 0.73
C ARG A 23 17.40 14.56 -0.45
N GLY A 24 16.22 15.13 -0.20
CA GLY A 24 15.35 15.72 -1.23
C GLY A 24 14.27 14.77 -1.76
N TYR A 25 14.53 13.46 -1.74
CA TYR A 25 13.65 12.42 -2.27
C TYR A 25 12.90 11.65 -1.18
N ALA A 26 13.58 11.34 -0.06
CA ALA A 26 13.01 10.67 1.11
C ALA A 26 12.87 11.63 2.30
N ASP A 27 11.92 11.35 3.19
CA ASP A 27 11.68 12.10 4.41
C ASP A 27 11.24 11.20 5.57
N ILE A 28 10.79 11.81 6.67
CA ILE A 28 10.35 11.11 7.86
C ILE A 28 8.82 10.97 7.83
N GLY A 29 8.34 9.73 7.85
CA GLY A 29 6.94 9.38 8.01
C GLY A 29 6.67 8.67 9.33
N TYR A 30 5.39 8.47 9.64
CA TYR A 30 4.93 7.74 10.81
C TYR A 30 4.16 6.49 10.40
N LYS A 31 4.58 5.31 10.90
CA LYS A 31 3.83 4.06 10.75
C LYS A 31 2.95 3.87 11.99
N ALA A 32 1.65 4.13 11.87
CA ALA A 32 0.70 4.05 12.98
C ALA A 32 0.66 2.66 13.65
N THR A 33 0.65 1.60 12.85
CA THR A 33 0.58 0.20 13.31
C THR A 33 1.74 -0.17 14.24
N LYS A 34 2.96 0.29 13.91
CA LYS A 34 4.17 0.04 14.72
C LYS A 34 4.50 1.19 15.68
N LYS A 35 3.69 2.26 15.70
CA LYS A 35 3.88 3.50 16.45
C LYS A 35 5.30 4.09 16.33
N ILE A 36 5.88 4.06 15.13
CA ILE A 36 7.28 4.41 14.91
C ILE A 36 7.45 5.41 13.78
N TYR A 37 8.36 6.36 13.96
CA TYR A 37 8.85 7.21 12.87
C TYR A 37 9.97 6.51 12.12
N TYR A 38 9.99 6.65 10.80
CA TYR A 38 11.04 6.10 9.95
C TYR A 38 11.42 7.12 8.88
N TYR A 39 12.71 7.18 8.56
CA TYR A 39 13.19 7.91 7.40
C TYR A 39 13.26 6.96 6.20
N GLY A 40 12.64 7.35 5.07
CA GLY A 40 12.62 6.54 3.86
C GLY A 40 11.49 6.90 2.90
N PHE A 41 10.99 5.87 2.23
CA PHE A 41 9.91 5.96 1.25
C PHE A 41 8.68 5.19 1.73
N LYS A 42 7.55 5.44 1.09
CA LYS A 42 6.32 4.67 1.23
C LYS A 42 5.90 4.17 -0.15
N VAL A 43 5.66 2.87 -0.26
CA VAL A 43 5.17 2.25 -1.49
C VAL A 43 3.68 2.01 -1.32
N HIS A 44 2.86 2.61 -2.17
CA HIS A 44 1.43 2.35 -2.27
C HIS A 44 1.23 1.36 -3.39
N ALA A 45 0.45 0.30 -3.19
CA ALA A 45 0.20 -0.67 -4.23
C ALA A 45 -1.28 -1.01 -4.32
N ILE A 46 -1.69 -1.41 -5.51
CA ILE A 46 -3.00 -1.95 -5.80
C ILE A 46 -2.85 -3.42 -6.21
N VAL A 47 -3.62 -4.28 -5.55
CA VAL A 47 -3.57 -5.73 -5.67
C VAL A 47 -4.96 -6.23 -6.05
N SER A 48 -5.05 -7.26 -6.89
CA SER A 48 -6.31 -7.95 -7.14
C SER A 48 -6.84 -8.57 -5.83
N ASP A 49 -8.11 -8.97 -5.82
CA ASP A 49 -8.72 -9.64 -4.68
C ASP A 49 -8.17 -11.06 -4.42
N ASP A 50 -7.41 -11.62 -5.37
CA ASP A 50 -6.74 -12.91 -5.23
C ASP A 50 -5.21 -12.83 -5.07
N GLY A 51 -4.62 -11.63 -5.03
CA GLY A 51 -3.21 -11.45 -4.65
C GLY A 51 -2.23 -11.09 -5.78
N TYR A 52 -2.69 -10.72 -6.96
CA TYR A 52 -1.82 -10.22 -8.04
C TYR A 52 -1.55 -8.71 -7.89
N LEU A 53 -0.28 -8.29 -7.82
CA LEU A 53 0.07 -6.87 -7.75
C LEU A 53 -0.04 -6.23 -9.13
N LEU A 54 -0.98 -5.29 -9.27
CA LEU A 54 -1.33 -4.67 -10.54
C LEU A 54 -0.53 -3.40 -10.81
N ASP A 55 -0.38 -2.53 -9.81
CA ASP A 55 0.39 -1.29 -9.94
C ASP A 55 0.92 -0.83 -8.57
N TYR A 56 1.92 0.04 -8.59
CA TYR A 56 2.49 0.65 -7.40
C TYR A 56 3.04 2.06 -7.65
N ILE A 57 3.04 2.89 -6.61
CA ILE A 57 3.64 4.22 -6.61
C ILE A 57 4.55 4.36 -5.39
N VAL A 58 5.73 4.93 -5.61
CA VAL A 58 6.69 5.26 -4.55
C VAL A 58 6.58 6.74 -4.20
N THR A 59 6.41 7.01 -2.91
CA THR A 59 6.34 8.38 -2.37
C THR A 59 7.26 8.59 -1.20
N LYS A 60 7.37 9.85 -0.78
CA LYS A 60 7.94 10.23 0.51
C LYS A 60 7.18 9.56 1.66
N ALA A 61 7.91 9.20 2.72
CA ALA A 61 7.33 8.52 3.88
C ALA A 61 6.18 9.30 4.55
N SER A 62 6.22 10.64 4.50
CA SER A 62 5.21 11.51 5.10
C SER A 62 3.91 11.63 4.29
N VAL A 63 3.86 11.13 3.05
CA VAL A 63 2.69 11.29 2.18
C VAL A 63 1.52 10.46 2.71
N HIS A 64 0.34 11.07 2.77
CA HIS A 64 -0.87 10.41 3.22
C HIS A 64 -1.42 9.48 2.14
N ASP A 65 -1.85 8.30 2.57
CA ASP A 65 -2.25 7.20 1.70
C ASP A 65 -3.41 7.61 0.76
N ALA A 66 -4.37 8.37 1.29
CA ALA A 66 -5.50 8.91 0.56
C ALA A 66 -5.15 9.79 -0.65
N LYS A 67 -3.96 10.43 -0.69
CA LYS A 67 -3.58 11.32 -1.79
C LYS A 67 -3.20 10.52 -3.05
N GLU A 68 -2.51 9.41 -2.86
CA GLU A 68 -1.84 8.66 -3.93
C GLU A 68 -2.74 7.58 -4.51
N THR A 69 -3.77 7.16 -3.78
CA THR A 69 -4.82 6.24 -4.26
C THR A 69 -5.43 6.70 -5.58
N VAL A 70 -5.72 7.99 -5.73
CA VAL A 70 -6.35 8.51 -6.95
C VAL A 70 -5.41 8.42 -8.15
N GLU A 71 -4.11 8.65 -7.94
CA GLU A 71 -3.11 8.57 -8.99
C GLU A 71 -2.89 7.12 -9.44
N LEU A 72 -2.79 6.18 -8.49
CA LEU A 72 -2.74 4.74 -8.77
C LEU A 72 -3.89 4.27 -9.65
N ILE A 73 -5.12 4.64 -9.29
CA ILE A 73 -6.31 4.23 -10.04
C ILE A 73 -6.38 4.90 -11.41
N THR A 74 -5.84 6.12 -11.54
CA THR A 74 -5.80 6.80 -12.84
C THR A 74 -4.82 6.12 -13.79
N ASN A 75 -3.68 5.66 -13.28
CA ASN A 75 -2.62 5.03 -14.08
C ASN A 75 -2.96 3.58 -14.47
N ALA A 76 -3.55 2.83 -13.54
CA ALA A 76 -3.98 1.46 -13.75
C ALA A 76 -5.46 1.32 -13.37
N PRO A 77 -6.39 1.86 -14.19
CA PRO A 77 -7.81 1.84 -13.90
C PRO A 77 -8.31 0.40 -13.89
N PRO A 78 -8.73 -0.11 -12.74
CA PRO A 78 -9.12 -1.49 -12.68
C PRO A 78 -10.56 -1.71 -13.13
N ASP A 79 -10.81 -2.90 -13.67
CA ASP A 79 -12.14 -3.33 -14.11
C ASP A 79 -13.11 -3.47 -12.94
N ASN A 80 -12.62 -3.94 -11.78
CA ASN A 80 -13.41 -4.06 -10.58
C ASN A 80 -13.57 -2.69 -9.91
N ARG A 81 -14.82 -2.26 -9.77
CA ARG A 81 -15.16 -0.96 -9.20
C ARG A 81 -15.07 -0.91 -7.67
N TYR A 82 -14.86 -2.04 -7.01
CA TYR A 82 -14.75 -2.12 -5.55
C TYR A 82 -13.31 -2.16 -5.08
N LEU A 83 -12.94 -1.17 -4.27
CA LEU A 83 -11.61 -1.01 -3.69
C LEU A 83 -11.70 -1.25 -2.18
N LEU A 84 -10.90 -2.17 -1.65
CA LEU A 84 -10.77 -2.40 -0.22
C LEU A 84 -9.51 -1.67 0.27
N GLY A 85 -9.66 -0.77 1.24
CA GLY A 85 -8.54 -0.06 1.85
C GLY A 85 -8.66 -0.02 3.38
N ASP A 86 -7.53 0.21 4.05
CA ASP A 86 -7.49 0.44 5.50
C ASP A 86 -8.02 1.84 5.89
N GLU A 87 -8.17 2.09 7.20
CA GLU A 87 -8.64 3.39 7.73
C GLU A 87 -7.81 4.59 7.25
N GLY A 88 -6.53 4.38 6.89
CA GLY A 88 -5.67 5.41 6.29
C GLY A 88 -6.22 6.04 4.99
N TYR A 89 -7.16 5.34 4.34
CA TYR A 89 -7.82 5.77 3.10
C TYR A 89 -9.20 6.43 3.34
N LEU A 90 -9.63 6.64 4.60
CA LEU A 90 -10.96 7.19 4.95
C LEU A 90 -11.12 8.71 4.77
N GLY A 91 -10.29 9.36 3.97
CA GLY A 91 -10.44 10.79 3.69
C GLY A 91 -11.78 11.06 2.99
N LYS A 92 -12.66 11.90 3.55
CA LYS A 92 -13.95 12.29 2.92
C LYS A 92 -13.77 12.75 1.46
N ASN A 93 -12.68 13.46 1.19
CA ASN A 93 -12.34 13.92 -0.15
C ASN A 93 -11.96 12.75 -1.09
N LEU A 94 -11.20 11.76 -0.60
CA LEU A 94 -10.86 10.58 -1.39
C LEU A 94 -12.11 9.80 -1.79
N HIS A 95 -13.02 9.54 -0.84
CA HIS A 95 -14.26 8.82 -1.12
C HIS A 95 -15.06 9.47 -2.26
N GLN A 96 -15.26 10.79 -2.18
CA GLN A 96 -15.97 11.55 -3.21
C GLN A 96 -15.28 11.51 -4.58
N ARG A 97 -13.93 11.60 -4.62
CA ARG A 97 -13.18 11.50 -5.87
C ARG A 97 -13.28 10.10 -6.49
N LEU A 98 -13.21 9.05 -5.68
CA LEU A 98 -13.39 7.68 -6.13
C LEU A 98 -14.79 7.45 -6.69
N GLU A 99 -15.83 7.93 -6.00
CA GLU A 99 -17.21 7.84 -6.49
C GLU A 99 -17.39 8.56 -7.83
N GLN A 100 -16.78 9.75 -8.00
CA GLN A 100 -16.79 10.48 -9.28
C GLN A 100 -16.09 9.72 -10.40
N MET A 101 -15.07 8.93 -10.09
CA MET A 101 -14.38 8.03 -11.02
C MET A 101 -15.15 6.70 -11.23
N GLY A 102 -16.26 6.49 -10.51
CA GLY A 102 -17.08 5.29 -10.59
C GLY A 102 -16.63 4.14 -9.67
N TYR A 103 -15.71 4.38 -8.74
CA TYR A 103 -15.21 3.40 -7.78
C TYR A 103 -15.88 3.54 -6.40
N THR A 104 -16.12 2.41 -5.75
CA THR A 104 -16.66 2.34 -4.39
C THR A 104 -15.57 1.86 -3.43
N LEU A 105 -15.18 2.74 -2.51
CA LEU A 105 -14.22 2.39 -1.45
C LEU A 105 -14.92 1.68 -0.30
N TRP A 106 -14.56 0.43 -0.07
CA TRP A 106 -14.95 -0.37 1.09
C TRP A 106 -13.86 -0.32 2.15
N THR A 107 -14.26 0.02 3.37
CA THR A 107 -13.37 0.00 4.54
C THR A 107 -13.95 -0.90 5.62
N PRO A 108 -13.18 -1.83 6.21
CA PRO A 108 -13.71 -2.75 7.23
C PRO A 108 -14.18 -2.07 8.53
N TYR A 109 -13.86 -0.79 8.76
CA TYR A 109 -14.14 -0.04 9.97
C TYR A 109 -15.04 1.19 9.72
N LEU A 110 -16.34 0.96 9.53
CA LEU A 110 -17.34 1.99 9.83
C LEU A 110 -17.89 1.73 11.24
N LYS A 111 -17.08 1.97 12.27
CA LYS A 111 -17.51 1.80 13.67
C LYS A 111 -18.69 2.70 14.08
N ASN A 112 -19.03 3.71 13.28
CA ASN A 112 -20.00 4.76 13.63
C ASN A 112 -21.11 5.01 12.58
N MET A 113 -21.33 4.13 11.60
CA MET A 113 -22.53 4.25 10.76
C MET A 113 -23.73 3.64 11.48
N LYS A 114 -24.52 4.52 12.12
CA LYS A 114 -25.93 4.24 12.38
C LYS A 114 -26.64 4.24 11.02
N ASN A 115 -27.23 3.11 10.69
CA ASN A 115 -27.93 2.74 9.46
C ASN A 115 -27.08 2.14 8.34
N ASP A 116 -27.56 0.97 7.93
CA ASP A 116 -27.44 0.36 6.61
C ASP A 116 -26.08 -0.21 6.19
N GLN A 117 -25.79 -1.42 6.63
CA GLN A 117 -26.14 -2.64 5.88
C GLN A 117 -25.49 -3.86 6.55
N LYS A 118 -26.24 -4.98 6.56
CA LYS A 118 -25.80 -6.32 6.97
C LYS A 118 -24.71 -6.89 6.03
N HIS A 119 -23.58 -6.22 5.89
CA HIS A 119 -22.45 -6.81 5.15
C HIS A 119 -21.69 -7.77 6.06
N ASN A 120 -21.35 -8.94 5.50
CA ASN A 120 -20.82 -10.09 6.21
C ASN A 120 -19.46 -9.74 6.81
N LYS A 121 -19.46 -9.29 8.08
CA LYS A 121 -18.27 -8.87 8.84
C LYS A 121 -17.14 -9.90 8.75
N HIS A 122 -17.49 -11.19 8.68
CA HIS A 122 -16.54 -12.28 8.50
C HIS A 122 -15.84 -12.25 7.14
N TYR A 123 -16.57 -11.97 6.06
CA TYR A 123 -16.00 -11.82 4.71
C TYR A 123 -15.05 -10.62 4.65
N LEU A 124 -15.44 -9.46 5.20
CA LEU A 124 -14.57 -8.28 5.24
C LEU A 124 -13.32 -8.49 6.11
N MET A 125 -13.42 -9.25 7.20
CA MET A 125 -12.27 -9.61 8.02
C MET A 125 -11.36 -10.65 7.34
N ALA A 126 -11.93 -11.61 6.61
CA ALA A 126 -11.14 -12.56 5.80
C ALA A 126 -10.39 -11.80 4.70
N LEU A 127 -11.08 -10.90 4.00
CA LEU A 127 -10.48 -10.07 2.96
C LEU A 127 -9.38 -9.16 3.54
N ARG A 128 -9.58 -8.57 4.72
CA ARG A 128 -8.51 -7.83 5.44
C ARG A 128 -7.30 -8.71 5.75
N ARG A 129 -7.49 -9.97 6.18
CA ARG A 129 -6.36 -10.88 6.41
C ARG A 129 -5.63 -11.20 5.11
N THR A 130 -6.36 -11.31 4.00
CA THR A 130 -5.75 -11.46 2.67
C THR A 130 -4.91 -10.22 2.33
N ILE A 131 -5.43 -8.99 2.49
CA ILE A 131 -4.62 -7.75 2.36
C ILE A 131 -3.35 -7.83 3.21
N GLU A 132 -3.52 -8.06 4.51
CA GLU A 132 -2.41 -8.02 5.47
C GLU A 132 -1.37 -9.12 5.14
N SER A 133 -1.82 -10.29 4.67
CA SER A 133 -0.96 -11.39 4.24
C SER A 133 -0.20 -11.05 2.96
N ASP A 134 -0.88 -10.56 1.93
CA ASP A 134 -0.32 -10.25 0.62
C ASP A 134 0.70 -9.11 0.70
N PHE A 135 0.39 -8.06 1.47
CA PHE A 135 1.32 -6.97 1.73
C PHE A 135 2.45 -7.37 2.67
N SER A 136 2.22 -8.28 3.61
CA SER A 136 3.32 -8.85 4.40
C SER A 136 4.28 -9.71 3.56
N LEU A 137 3.80 -10.27 2.44
CA LEU A 137 4.62 -10.98 1.47
C LEU A 137 5.60 -10.02 0.75
N LEU A 138 5.20 -8.78 0.44
CA LEU A 138 6.16 -7.78 -0.08
C LEU A 138 7.28 -7.49 0.93
N SER A 139 6.95 -7.44 2.22
CA SER A 139 7.96 -7.38 3.29
C SER A 139 8.83 -8.65 3.33
N TYR A 140 8.27 -9.83 3.03
CA TYR A 140 8.98 -11.12 2.92
C TYR A 140 9.96 -11.16 1.73
N TYR A 141 9.59 -10.61 0.57
CA TYR A 141 10.49 -10.41 -0.58
C TYR A 141 11.48 -9.24 -0.39
N ASN A 142 11.65 -8.79 0.87
CA ASN A 142 12.69 -7.86 1.30
C ASN A 142 12.52 -6.44 0.72
N ALA A 143 11.32 -6.07 0.26
CA ALA A 143 11.01 -4.72 -0.21
C ALA A 143 11.20 -3.67 0.91
N GLU A 144 10.88 -4.02 2.17
CA GLU A 144 11.11 -3.16 3.35
C GLU A 144 12.61 -2.96 3.67
N ASN A 145 13.49 -3.85 3.20
CA ASN A 145 14.93 -3.81 3.45
C ASN A 145 15.71 -3.44 2.19
N ASN A 146 15.22 -2.43 1.46
CA ASN A 146 15.93 -1.89 0.32
C ASN A 146 17.20 -1.14 0.79
N ARG A 147 18.37 -1.78 0.66
CA ARG A 147 19.67 -1.24 1.07
C ARG A 147 20.39 -0.45 -0.02
N ALA A 148 19.70 -0.11 -1.13
CA ALA A 148 20.29 0.66 -2.21
C ALA A 148 20.81 2.02 -1.72
N ARG A 149 21.87 2.50 -2.38
CA ARG A 149 22.51 3.79 -2.11
C ARG A 149 22.25 4.84 -3.19
N SER A 150 21.55 4.48 -4.26
CA SER A 150 21.15 5.33 -5.39
C SER A 150 19.65 5.14 -5.69
N LEU A 151 19.03 6.10 -6.37
CA LEU A 151 17.60 6.03 -6.71
C LEU A 151 17.33 4.92 -7.72
N ALA A 152 18.18 4.81 -8.75
CA ALA A 152 18.11 3.73 -9.73
C ALA A 152 18.20 2.36 -9.06
N GLY A 153 19.17 2.16 -8.16
CA GLY A 153 19.30 0.88 -7.45
C GLY A 153 18.16 0.63 -6.44
N PHE A 154 17.54 1.70 -5.92
CA PHE A 154 16.35 1.55 -5.08
C PHE A 154 15.19 1.03 -5.93
N GLN A 155 14.92 1.67 -7.06
CA GLN A 155 13.85 1.30 -7.98
C GLN A 155 14.03 -0.12 -8.52
N GLU A 156 15.23 -0.45 -9.03
CA GLU A 156 15.56 -1.78 -9.55
C GLU A 156 15.29 -2.88 -8.52
N ARG A 157 15.72 -2.69 -7.27
CA ARG A 157 15.49 -3.69 -6.21
C ARG A 157 14.02 -3.84 -5.83
N LEU A 158 13.25 -2.75 -5.91
CA LEU A 158 11.81 -2.79 -5.66
C LEU A 158 11.10 -3.54 -6.79
N GLU A 159 11.44 -3.23 -8.04
CA GLU A 159 10.88 -3.89 -9.24
C GLU A 159 11.21 -5.39 -9.26
N VAL A 160 12.43 -5.78 -8.90
CA VAL A 160 12.81 -7.20 -8.77
C VAL A 160 11.98 -7.91 -7.69
N ALA A 161 11.73 -7.25 -6.55
CA ALA A 161 10.91 -7.83 -5.48
C ALA A 161 9.44 -8.00 -5.92
N ILE A 162 8.89 -7.02 -6.62
CA ILE A 162 7.53 -7.07 -7.17
C ILE A 162 7.40 -8.13 -8.26
N LEU A 163 8.38 -8.22 -9.16
CA LEU A 163 8.42 -9.25 -10.19
C LEU A 163 8.46 -10.65 -9.57
N ALA A 164 9.33 -10.87 -8.59
CA ALA A 164 9.42 -12.15 -7.88
C ALA A 164 8.11 -12.52 -7.19
N TYR A 165 7.45 -11.54 -6.55
CA TYR A 165 6.12 -11.72 -5.94
C TYR A 165 5.07 -12.16 -6.98
N ASN A 166 4.95 -11.43 -8.09
CA ASN A 166 3.96 -11.75 -9.13
C ASN A 166 4.27 -13.09 -9.82
N MET A 167 5.55 -13.45 -10.01
CA MET A 167 5.94 -14.75 -10.53
C MET A 167 5.55 -15.88 -9.58
N ALA A 168 5.76 -15.72 -8.26
CA ALA A 168 5.36 -16.70 -7.27
C ALA A 168 3.84 -16.89 -7.25
N TYR A 169 3.08 -15.79 -7.27
CA TYR A 169 1.62 -15.83 -7.42
C TYR A 169 1.20 -16.65 -8.66
N CYS A 170 1.80 -16.38 -9.83
CA CYS A 170 1.45 -17.10 -11.07
C CYS A 170 1.77 -18.59 -10.96
N LEU A 171 2.91 -18.95 -10.34
CA LEU A 171 3.29 -20.36 -10.16
C LEU A 171 2.36 -21.09 -9.20
N GLU A 172 1.86 -20.44 -8.15
CA GLU A 172 0.92 -21.06 -7.21
C GLU A 172 -0.51 -21.17 -7.77
N ARG A 173 -0.89 -20.25 -8.66
CA ARG A 173 -2.25 -20.16 -9.22
C ARG A 173 -2.47 -21.05 -10.42
N PHE A 174 -1.44 -21.26 -11.25
CA PHE A 174 -1.52 -21.95 -12.54
C PHE A 174 -0.78 -23.29 -12.60
N ASN A 175 -0.26 -23.79 -11.47
CA ASN A 175 0.12 -25.20 -11.29
C ASN A 175 -1.03 -25.99 -10.67
#